data_AF-A0A1V5WHU1-F1
#
_entry.id   AF-A0A1V5WHU1-F1
#
_cell.length_a   1.000
_cell.length_b   1.000
_cell.length_c   1.000
_cell.angle_alpha   90.00
_cell.angle_beta   90.00
_cell.angle_gamma   90.00
#
_symmetry.space_group_name_H-M   'P 1'
#
loop_
_entity.id
_entity.type
_entity.pdbx_description
1 polymer ?
#
loop_
_entity_poly.entity_id
_entity_poly.type
_entity_poly.pdbx_seq_one_letter_code
_entity_poly.pdbx_strand_id
1 'polypeptide(L)'
;MKFIGTLLSVGVLALTISACVSSSDMYLAKNVSDEAKADFLYKQGVDNYEDLIVQKNDVSAISRVRKFFEHTLVLDPLHPQAQTYITRIDDYADRQFNRYMERAKKLQDKENRSATEEYDMVYAVARAGEIKSFDKDLLRLKMNTRESRNAIVERRIGPLLVHEEKILAETNPKTLAVLVPEANRLMHSIDSVDPGNGTVKKTRATIGDHIGTLAQQDLENAKTHLGNKKYADAEASLIKAEKTVSGFDAPVKDEIAQLKYTVYMRWGTAHYDAGRFDAAVTRANQALAIQRTTEAVNLKAKSRQQASAPDYDGNISAIISGIDTSIAKGNLLEAWDTCNANIPRMKQKTNQDKLAAKKTEILAALKPVYTAGIDAYNEEDYELAQDKFSQIVEIQATYEQAQAYLDRANSKLRALSGSN
;
A
#
# COMPACT_ATOMS: atom_id res chain seq x y z
N MET A 1 -47.70 44.92 -10.46
CA MET A 1 -47.09 45.21 -9.14
C MET A 1 -46.98 43.91 -8.36
N LYS A 2 -45.74 43.52 -8.00
CA LYS A 2 -45.26 42.75 -6.82
C LYS A 2 -46.17 41.62 -6.27
N PHE A 3 -45.75 40.33 -6.35
CA PHE A 3 -45.00 39.54 -5.31
C PHE A 3 -45.77 39.48 -3.96
N ILE A 4 -46.10 38.38 -3.27
CA ILE A 4 -45.40 37.16 -2.76
C ILE A 4 -46.53 36.29 -2.14
N GLY A 5 -46.53 34.95 -2.01
CA GLY A 5 -45.55 33.91 -2.27
C GLY A 5 -46.12 32.55 -1.85
N THR A 6 -45.70 31.51 -2.56
CA THR A 6 -46.03 30.11 -2.30
C THR A 6 -44.89 29.50 -1.51
N LEU A 7 -45.16 29.12 -0.26
CA LEU A 7 -44.24 28.31 0.56
C LEU A 7 -44.27 26.87 0.04
N LEU A 8 -43.30 26.51 -0.82
CA LEU A 8 -42.93 25.12 -1.05
C LEU A 8 -41.85 24.76 -0.03
N SER A 9 -42.23 24.00 0.99
CA SER A 9 -41.32 23.33 1.90
C SER A 9 -40.64 22.16 1.16
N VAL A 10 -39.46 22.40 0.59
CA VAL A 10 -38.57 21.33 0.15
C VAL A 10 -37.80 20.85 1.37
N GLY A 11 -38.20 19.71 1.93
CA GLY A 11 -37.45 18.99 2.95
C GLY A 11 -36.18 18.41 2.33
N VAL A 12 -35.03 18.95 2.70
CA VAL A 12 -33.72 18.38 2.37
C VAL A 12 -33.52 17.15 3.25
N LEU A 13 -33.67 15.96 2.66
CA LEU A 13 -33.32 14.70 3.29
C LEU A 13 -31.79 14.54 3.24
N ALA A 14 -31.12 14.81 4.36
CA ALA A 14 -29.69 14.59 4.51
C ALA A 14 -29.40 13.08 4.51
N LEU A 15 -28.78 12.59 3.42
CA LEU A 15 -28.31 11.21 3.29
C LEU A 15 -26.95 11.06 4.00
N THR A 16 -26.95 10.50 5.20
CA THR A 16 -25.74 10.05 5.90
C THR A 16 -25.33 8.66 5.41
N ILE A 17 -24.47 8.60 4.39
CA ILE A 17 -23.84 7.36 3.94
C ILE A 17 -22.42 7.31 4.53
N SER A 18 -22.28 6.70 5.71
CA SER A 18 -20.98 6.42 6.31
C SER A 18 -20.42 5.10 5.75
N ALA A 19 -19.47 5.21 4.83
CA ALA A 19 -18.42 4.22 4.56
C ALA A 19 -17.22 4.97 3.94
N CYS A 20 -16.02 4.69 4.46
CA CYS A 20 -14.80 5.44 4.21
C CYS A 20 -14.30 5.35 2.75
N VAL A 21 -13.89 6.53 2.24
CA VAL A 21 -13.18 6.85 0.98
C VAL A 21 -14.04 6.91 -0.30
N SER A 22 -14.14 8.16 -0.81
CA SER A 22 -14.71 8.71 -2.07
C SER A 22 -16.23 8.87 -2.25
N SER A 23 -17.08 8.44 -1.31
CA SER A 23 -18.54 8.68 -1.43
C SER A 23 -18.93 10.16 -1.25
N SER A 24 -18.24 10.92 -0.40
CA SER A 24 -18.56 12.34 -0.17
C SER A 24 -18.21 13.26 -1.34
N ASP A 25 -17.11 12.98 -2.04
CA ASP A 25 -16.54 13.91 -3.01
C ASP A 25 -17.36 14.02 -4.31
N MET A 26 -18.02 12.93 -4.70
CA MET A 26 -18.83 12.91 -5.92
C MET A 26 -20.20 13.59 -5.75
N TYR A 27 -20.76 13.59 -4.54
CA TYR A 27 -21.98 14.33 -4.20
C TYR A 27 -21.74 15.83 -3.95
N LEU A 28 -20.50 16.21 -3.62
CA LEU A 28 -20.07 17.60 -3.51
C LEU A 28 -19.74 18.24 -4.86
N ALA A 29 -19.51 17.43 -5.90
CA ALA A 29 -19.30 17.90 -7.26
C ALA A 29 -20.64 18.28 -7.92
N LYS A 30 -21.02 19.56 -7.80
CA LYS A 30 -22.24 20.15 -8.42
C LYS A 30 -22.41 19.89 -9.92
N ASN A 31 -21.37 19.43 -10.62
CA ASN A 31 -21.33 19.25 -12.07
C ASN A 31 -21.46 17.79 -12.54
N VAL A 32 -21.72 16.83 -11.64
CA VAL A 32 -21.93 15.43 -12.04
C VAL A 32 -23.41 15.23 -12.37
N SER A 33 -23.70 14.63 -13.53
CA SER A 33 -25.07 14.33 -13.96
C SER A 33 -25.71 13.28 -13.07
N ASP A 34 -27.04 13.24 -13.03
CA ASP A 34 -27.75 12.28 -12.20
C ASP A 34 -27.59 10.84 -12.71
N GLU A 35 -27.41 10.65 -14.02
CA GLU A 35 -27.07 9.34 -14.60
C GLU A 35 -25.69 8.86 -14.11
N ALA A 36 -24.69 9.74 -14.08
CA ALA A 36 -23.35 9.38 -13.60
C ALA A 36 -23.35 9.06 -12.08
N LYS A 37 -24.18 9.75 -11.28
CA LYS A 37 -24.39 9.42 -9.87
C LYS A 37 -25.12 8.08 -9.71
N ALA A 38 -26.14 7.82 -10.52
CA ALA A 38 -26.87 6.56 -10.53
C ALA A 38 -25.95 5.38 -10.83
N ASP A 39 -25.13 5.48 -11.89
CA ASP A 39 -24.14 4.45 -12.28
C ASP A 39 -23.13 4.14 -11.17
N PHE A 40 -22.68 5.16 -10.44
CA PHE A 40 -21.76 4.98 -9.33
C PHE A 40 -22.43 4.27 -8.14
N LEU A 41 -23.63 4.70 -7.75
CA LEU A 41 -24.39 4.05 -6.69
C LEU A 41 -24.71 2.60 -7.04
N TYR A 42 -25.06 2.35 -8.30
CA TYR A 42 -25.27 1.02 -8.82
C TYR A 42 -24.02 0.16 -8.64
N LYS A 43 -22.84 0.64 -9.08
CA LYS A 43 -21.57 -0.08 -8.92
C LYS A 43 -21.24 -0.36 -7.46
N GLN A 44 -21.37 0.64 -6.58
CA GLN A 44 -21.19 0.43 -5.14
C GLN A 44 -22.17 -0.59 -4.57
N GLY A 45 -23.44 -0.56 -5.01
CA GLY A 45 -24.46 -1.52 -4.64
C GLY A 45 -24.10 -2.94 -5.07
N VAL A 46 -23.60 -3.12 -6.30
CA VAL A 46 -23.14 -4.42 -6.82
C VAL A 46 -21.96 -4.94 -6.00
N ASP A 47 -20.93 -4.12 -5.75
CA ASP A 47 -19.77 -4.52 -4.96
C ASP A 47 -20.17 -4.94 -3.54
N ASN A 48 -21.05 -4.18 -2.89
CA ASN A 48 -21.56 -4.51 -1.56
C ASN A 48 -22.49 -5.73 -1.57
N TYR A 49 -23.26 -5.94 -2.63
CA TYR A 49 -24.09 -7.13 -2.78
C TYR A 49 -23.24 -8.40 -2.88
N GLU A 50 -22.21 -8.39 -3.72
CA GLU A 50 -21.31 -9.54 -3.88
C GLU A 50 -20.54 -9.83 -2.59
N ASP A 51 -19.94 -8.82 -1.95
CA ASP A 51 -19.17 -9.02 -0.72
C ASP A 51 -20.07 -9.39 0.48
N LEU A 52 -21.09 -8.57 0.79
CA LEU A 52 -21.84 -8.71 2.04
C LEU A 52 -22.96 -9.75 1.95
N ILE A 53 -23.71 -9.79 0.85
CA ILE A 53 -24.89 -10.64 0.71
C ILE A 53 -24.50 -12.02 0.19
N VAL A 54 -23.76 -12.09 -0.92
CA VAL A 54 -23.41 -13.37 -1.56
C VAL A 54 -22.28 -14.08 -0.81
N GLN A 55 -21.15 -13.42 -0.58
CA GLN A 55 -19.97 -14.07 0.02
C GLN A 55 -20.09 -14.20 1.54
N LYS A 56 -20.53 -13.15 2.25
CA LYS A 56 -20.58 -13.14 3.73
C LYS A 56 -21.92 -13.58 4.31
N ASN A 57 -22.98 -13.72 3.50
CA ASN A 57 -24.32 -14.10 3.95
C ASN A 57 -24.84 -13.20 5.10
N ASP A 58 -24.49 -11.90 5.07
CA ASP A 58 -24.82 -10.94 6.11
C ASP A 58 -26.23 -10.37 5.94
N VAL A 59 -27.20 -10.95 6.66
CA VAL A 59 -28.60 -10.48 6.59
C VAL A 59 -28.81 -9.09 7.20
N SER A 60 -27.90 -8.60 8.04
CA SER A 60 -28.01 -7.24 8.61
C SER A 60 -27.75 -6.15 7.56
N ALA A 61 -27.00 -6.49 6.50
CA ALA A 61 -26.66 -5.59 5.41
C ALA A 61 -27.80 -5.42 4.39
N ILE A 62 -28.81 -6.29 4.37
CA ILE A 62 -29.88 -6.32 3.34
C ILE A 62 -30.48 -4.93 3.10
N SER A 63 -30.96 -4.27 4.16
CA SER A 63 -31.60 -2.95 4.04
C SER A 63 -30.65 -1.89 3.48
N ARG A 64 -29.40 -1.89 3.95
CA ARG A 64 -28.39 -0.93 3.50
C ARG A 64 -28.01 -1.15 2.04
N VAL A 65 -27.79 -2.40 1.63
CA VAL A 65 -27.41 -2.74 0.25
C VAL A 65 -28.55 -2.43 -0.72
N ARG A 66 -29.80 -2.75 -0.34
CA ARG A 66 -30.99 -2.44 -1.12
C ARG A 66 -31.13 -0.94 -1.43
N LYS A 67 -30.80 -0.07 -0.46
CA LYS A 67 -30.86 1.38 -0.62
C LYS A 67 -29.97 1.93 -1.73
N PHE A 68 -28.84 1.29 -2.07
CA PHE A 68 -28.03 1.73 -3.20
C PHE A 68 -28.83 1.67 -4.51
N PHE A 69 -29.56 0.58 -4.72
CA PHE A 69 -30.38 0.38 -5.91
C PHE A 69 -31.65 1.22 -5.90
N GLU A 70 -32.28 1.43 -4.73
CA GLU A 70 -33.41 2.36 -4.60
C GLU A 70 -32.99 3.79 -4.96
N HIS A 71 -31.87 4.27 -4.43
CA HIS A 71 -31.35 5.60 -4.77
C HIS A 71 -30.90 5.69 -6.22
N THR A 72 -30.38 4.59 -6.80
CA THR A 72 -30.11 4.51 -8.23
C THR A 72 -31.37 4.78 -9.04
N LEU A 73 -32.50 4.12 -8.70
CA LEU A 73 -33.78 4.32 -9.39
C LEU A 73 -34.43 5.68 -9.12
N VAL A 74 -34.11 6.33 -8.00
CA VAL A 74 -34.54 7.73 -7.75
C VAL A 74 -33.84 8.70 -8.70
N LEU A 75 -32.56 8.47 -9.01
CA LEU A 75 -31.76 9.32 -9.89
C LEU A 75 -31.97 8.99 -11.38
N ASP A 76 -32.05 7.71 -11.71
CA ASP A 76 -32.35 7.18 -13.05
C ASP A 76 -33.45 6.12 -12.97
N PRO A 77 -34.73 6.51 -13.11
CA PRO A 77 -35.87 5.60 -13.05
C PRO A 77 -35.88 4.52 -14.13
N LEU A 78 -35.12 4.70 -15.22
CA LEU A 78 -35.01 3.74 -16.32
C LEU A 78 -33.70 2.94 -16.27
N HIS A 79 -32.96 3.00 -15.16
CA HIS A 79 -31.70 2.30 -15.01
C HIS A 79 -31.87 0.79 -15.30
N PRO A 80 -31.10 0.21 -16.24
CA PRO A 80 -31.44 -1.07 -16.87
C PRO A 80 -31.42 -2.28 -15.93
N GLN A 81 -30.70 -2.20 -14.81
CA GLN A 81 -30.44 -3.35 -13.93
C GLN A 81 -30.76 -3.12 -12.45
N ALA A 82 -31.09 -1.91 -12.01
CA ALA A 82 -31.22 -1.62 -10.58
C ALA A 82 -32.41 -2.36 -9.96
N GLN A 83 -33.54 -2.40 -10.66
CA GLN A 83 -34.72 -3.16 -10.23
C GLN A 83 -34.44 -4.66 -10.13
N THR A 84 -33.64 -5.22 -11.05
CA THR A 84 -33.24 -6.63 -11.02
C THR A 84 -32.48 -6.96 -9.74
N TYR A 85 -31.58 -6.09 -9.27
CA TYR A 85 -30.85 -6.30 -8.02
C TYR A 85 -31.74 -6.14 -6.78
N ILE A 86 -32.70 -5.20 -6.80
CA ILE A 86 -33.72 -5.11 -5.73
C ILE A 86 -34.47 -6.44 -5.62
N THR A 87 -34.97 -6.98 -6.74
CA THR A 87 -35.67 -8.27 -6.74
C THR A 87 -34.79 -9.41 -6.23
N ARG A 88 -33.51 -9.48 -6.64
CA ARG A 88 -32.57 -10.50 -6.13
C ARG A 88 -32.37 -10.41 -4.62
N ILE A 89 -32.27 -9.20 -4.09
CA ILE A 89 -32.11 -8.94 -2.65
C ILE A 89 -33.40 -9.33 -1.91
N ASP A 90 -34.56 -8.97 -2.44
CA ASP A 90 -35.86 -9.28 -1.85
C ASP A 90 -36.08 -10.81 -1.83
N ASP A 91 -35.80 -11.52 -2.93
CA ASP A 91 -35.86 -12.98 -3.01
C ASP A 91 -34.90 -13.66 -2.01
N TYR A 92 -33.68 -13.12 -1.86
CA TYR A 92 -32.73 -13.60 -0.87
C TYR A 92 -33.24 -13.37 0.55
N ALA A 93 -33.74 -12.18 0.84
CA ALA A 93 -34.31 -11.81 2.14
C ALA A 93 -35.47 -12.75 2.51
N ASP A 94 -36.37 -13.02 1.58
CA ASP A 94 -37.50 -13.93 1.78
C ASP A 94 -37.06 -15.37 2.05
N ARG A 95 -36.10 -15.89 1.28
CA ARG A 95 -35.54 -17.23 1.53
C ARG A 95 -34.89 -17.34 2.90
N GLN A 96 -34.10 -16.35 3.32
CA GLN A 96 -33.44 -16.36 4.62
C GLN A 96 -34.45 -16.20 5.76
N PHE A 97 -35.43 -15.29 5.62
CA PHE A 97 -36.50 -15.10 6.59
C PHE A 97 -37.26 -16.40 6.81
N ASN A 98 -37.73 -17.05 5.74
CA ASN A 98 -38.47 -18.31 5.82
C ASN A 98 -37.63 -19.42 6.49
N ARG A 99 -36.34 -19.52 6.15
CA ARG A 99 -35.42 -20.48 6.77
C ARG A 99 -35.29 -20.27 8.28
N TYR A 100 -35.11 -19.01 8.72
CA TYR A 100 -35.00 -18.72 10.15
C TYR A 100 -36.34 -18.95 10.89
N MET A 101 -37.46 -18.58 10.27
CA MET A 101 -38.79 -18.84 10.83
C MET A 101 -39.07 -20.33 10.99
N GLU A 102 -38.75 -21.16 9.99
CA GLU A 102 -38.89 -22.61 10.05
C GLU A 102 -38.01 -23.20 11.17
N ARG A 103 -36.74 -22.77 11.23
CA ARG A 103 -35.80 -23.21 12.28
C ARG A 103 -36.30 -22.86 13.68
N ALA A 104 -36.77 -21.62 13.87
CA ALA A 104 -37.31 -21.15 15.15
C ALA A 104 -38.56 -21.96 15.56
N LYS A 105 -39.52 -22.14 14.64
CA LYS A 105 -40.76 -22.92 14.90
C LYS A 105 -40.43 -24.37 15.26
N LYS A 106 -39.58 -25.03 14.46
CA LYS A 106 -39.16 -26.42 14.72
C LYS A 106 -38.51 -26.60 16.10
N LEU A 107 -37.66 -25.65 16.51
CA LEU A 107 -37.04 -25.70 17.82
C LEU A 107 -38.04 -25.38 18.94
N GLN A 108 -38.99 -24.46 18.71
CA GLN A 108 -40.03 -24.11 19.67
C GLN A 108 -40.96 -25.29 19.97
N ASP A 109 -41.31 -26.09 18.96
CA ASP A 109 -42.21 -27.24 19.10
C ASP A 109 -41.55 -28.44 19.80
N LYS A 110 -40.23 -28.40 20.01
CA LYS A 110 -39.49 -29.45 20.71
C LYS A 110 -39.72 -29.37 22.23
N GLU A 111 -40.18 -30.45 22.84
CA GLU A 111 -40.48 -30.52 24.27
C GLU A 111 -39.24 -30.29 25.16
N ASN A 112 -38.11 -30.91 24.81
CA ASN A 112 -36.84 -30.79 25.52
C ASN A 112 -35.76 -30.18 24.62
N ARG A 113 -35.24 -29.00 24.98
CA ARG A 113 -34.14 -28.31 24.27
C ARG A 113 -32.88 -28.29 25.12
N SER A 114 -31.74 -28.57 24.49
CA SER A 114 -30.43 -28.27 25.07
C SER A 114 -30.18 -26.75 25.12
N ALA A 115 -29.20 -26.31 25.91
CA ALA A 115 -28.83 -24.89 25.97
C ALA A 115 -28.40 -24.31 24.61
N THR A 116 -27.76 -25.13 23.76
CA THR A 116 -27.39 -24.75 22.39
C THR A 116 -28.61 -24.59 21.49
N GLU A 117 -29.56 -25.51 21.58
CA GLU A 117 -30.82 -25.44 20.82
C GLU A 117 -31.69 -24.27 21.26
N GLU A 118 -31.70 -23.95 22.55
CA GLU A 118 -32.41 -22.79 23.06
C GLU A 118 -31.78 -21.48 22.58
N TYR A 119 -30.44 -21.41 22.55
CA TYR A 119 -29.74 -20.26 21.95
C TYR A 119 -30.08 -20.12 20.46
N ASP A 120 -30.02 -21.23 19.72
CA ASP A 120 -30.25 -21.25 18.28
C ASP A 120 -31.69 -20.85 17.90
N MET A 121 -32.67 -21.23 18.72
CA MET A 121 -34.06 -20.80 18.55
C MET A 121 -34.17 -19.28 18.64
N VAL A 122 -33.64 -18.68 19.71
CA VAL A 122 -33.72 -17.23 19.92
C VAL A 122 -32.89 -16.48 18.88
N TYR A 123 -31.73 -17.02 18.50
CA TYR A 123 -30.91 -16.50 17.42
C TYR A 123 -31.69 -16.45 16.10
N ALA A 124 -32.35 -17.55 15.72
CA ALA A 124 -33.16 -17.58 14.50
C ALA A 124 -34.29 -16.55 14.54
N VAL A 125 -34.97 -16.38 15.68
CA VAL A 125 -35.99 -15.32 15.86
C VAL A 125 -35.38 -13.92 15.70
N ALA A 126 -34.20 -13.67 16.26
CA ALA A 126 -33.52 -12.37 16.12
C ALA A 126 -33.14 -12.09 14.66
N ARG A 127 -32.53 -13.06 13.95
CA ARG A 127 -32.14 -12.91 12.54
C ARG A 127 -33.34 -12.73 11.61
N ALA A 128 -34.43 -13.46 11.83
CA ALA A 128 -35.69 -13.21 11.10
C ALA A 128 -36.21 -11.78 11.34
N GLY A 129 -36.06 -11.26 12.56
CA GLY A 129 -36.44 -9.91 12.92
C GLY A 129 -35.57 -8.79 12.36
N GLU A 130 -34.33 -9.06 11.98
CA GLU A 130 -33.50 -8.09 11.23
C GLU A 130 -33.97 -7.95 9.78
N ILE A 131 -34.59 -9.00 9.21
CA ILE A 131 -35.08 -9.02 7.84
C ILE A 131 -36.48 -8.41 7.76
N LYS A 132 -37.42 -8.91 8.58
CA LYS A 132 -38.83 -8.45 8.60
C LYS A 132 -39.33 -8.20 10.02
N SER A 133 -39.07 -7.01 10.55
CA SER A 133 -39.34 -6.69 11.97
C SER A 133 -40.80 -6.79 12.42
N PHE A 134 -41.76 -6.62 11.51
CA PHE A 134 -43.20 -6.49 11.79
C PHE A 134 -44.06 -7.66 11.30
N ASP A 135 -43.45 -8.76 10.87
CA ASP A 135 -44.20 -9.96 10.49
C ASP A 135 -45.00 -10.52 11.68
N LYS A 136 -46.27 -10.85 11.46
CA LYS A 136 -47.20 -11.25 12.54
C LYS A 136 -46.77 -12.53 13.25
N ASP A 137 -46.31 -13.53 12.50
CA ASP A 137 -45.86 -14.81 13.04
C ASP A 137 -44.57 -14.60 13.83
N LEU A 138 -43.65 -13.81 13.29
CA LEU A 138 -42.42 -13.44 13.98
C LEU A 138 -42.72 -12.73 15.31
N LEU A 139 -43.64 -11.77 15.34
CA LEU A 139 -44.01 -11.06 16.56
C LEU A 139 -44.53 -12.02 17.63
N ARG A 140 -45.31 -13.03 17.24
CA ARG A 140 -45.76 -14.10 18.13
C ARG A 140 -44.58 -14.94 18.63
N LEU A 141 -43.64 -15.34 17.76
CA LEU A 141 -42.42 -16.05 18.17
C LEU A 141 -41.59 -15.22 19.16
N LYS A 142 -41.36 -13.94 18.86
CA LYS A 142 -40.63 -13.01 19.75
C LYS A 142 -41.25 -12.92 21.14
N MET A 143 -42.58 -12.93 21.24
CA MET A 143 -43.28 -12.97 22.53
C MET A 143 -43.05 -14.31 23.25
N ASN A 144 -43.26 -15.42 22.53
CA ASN A 144 -43.15 -16.76 23.11
C ASN A 144 -41.72 -17.09 23.59
N THR A 145 -40.70 -16.58 22.91
CA THR A 145 -39.29 -16.85 23.24
C THR A 145 -38.67 -15.76 24.12
N ARG A 146 -39.47 -14.83 24.66
CA ARG A 146 -38.97 -13.69 25.44
C ARG A 146 -38.21 -14.13 26.69
N GLU A 147 -38.76 -15.07 27.45
CA GLU A 147 -38.13 -15.56 28.68
C GLU A 147 -36.82 -16.28 28.39
N SER A 148 -36.80 -17.17 27.40
CA SER A 148 -35.58 -17.83 26.92
C SER A 148 -34.50 -16.81 26.52
N ARG A 149 -34.86 -15.77 25.75
CA ARG A 149 -33.93 -14.68 25.39
C ARG A 149 -33.39 -13.99 26.63
N ASN A 150 -34.25 -13.57 27.55
CA ASN A 150 -33.84 -12.87 28.76
C ASN A 150 -32.87 -13.71 29.60
N ALA A 151 -33.18 -15.00 29.80
CA ALA A 151 -32.31 -15.92 30.54
C ALA A 151 -30.95 -16.14 29.83
N ILE A 152 -30.94 -16.24 28.51
CA ILE A 152 -29.72 -16.35 27.69
C ILE A 152 -28.84 -15.12 27.83
N VAL A 153 -29.44 -13.92 27.80
CA VAL A 153 -28.75 -12.64 27.95
C VAL A 153 -28.20 -12.49 29.36
N GLU A 154 -29.02 -12.75 30.38
CA GLU A 154 -28.63 -12.64 31.79
C GLU A 154 -27.43 -13.55 32.14
N ARG A 155 -27.44 -14.81 31.67
CA ARG A 155 -26.32 -15.75 31.85
C ARG A 155 -25.00 -15.28 31.22
N ARG A 156 -25.04 -14.37 30.24
CA ARG A 156 -23.86 -13.87 29.52
C ARG A 156 -23.42 -12.49 30.00
N ILE A 157 -24.35 -11.67 30.50
CA ILE A 157 -24.03 -10.33 31.03
C ILE A 157 -23.10 -10.44 32.24
N GLY A 158 -23.36 -11.36 33.19
CA GLY A 158 -22.49 -11.54 34.37
C GLY A 158 -21.02 -11.77 33.98
N PRO A 159 -20.71 -12.81 33.19
CA PRO A 159 -19.36 -13.04 32.67
C PRO A 159 -18.79 -11.85 31.88
N LEU A 160 -19.60 -11.16 31.07
CA LEU A 160 -19.17 -9.98 30.32
C LEU A 160 -18.67 -8.86 31.25
N LEU A 161 -19.43 -8.55 32.31
CA LEU A 161 -19.05 -7.52 33.27
C LEU A 161 -17.80 -7.90 34.07
N VAL A 162 -17.61 -9.20 34.39
CA VAL A 162 -16.36 -9.69 35.00
C VAL A 162 -15.16 -9.50 34.06
N HIS A 163 -15.34 -9.72 32.75
CA HIS A 163 -14.29 -9.43 31.77
C HIS A 163 -14.03 -7.93 31.63
N GLU A 164 -15.07 -7.10 31.63
CA GLU A 164 -14.94 -5.64 31.63
C GLU A 164 -14.09 -5.17 32.81
N GLU A 165 -14.39 -5.58 34.05
CA GLU A 165 -13.60 -5.22 35.24
C GLU A 165 -12.14 -5.65 35.12
N LYS A 166 -11.88 -6.88 34.65
CA LYS A 166 -10.50 -7.38 34.43
C LYS A 166 -9.75 -6.58 33.38
N ILE A 167 -10.43 -6.18 32.30
CA ILE A 167 -9.84 -5.37 31.23
C ILE A 167 -9.50 -3.97 31.75
N LEU A 168 -10.41 -3.35 32.50
CA LEU A 168 -10.20 -2.00 33.07
C LEU A 168 -9.07 -1.97 34.11
N ALA A 169 -8.82 -3.07 34.80
CA ALA A 169 -7.70 -3.20 35.75
C ALA A 169 -6.35 -3.54 35.08
N GLU A 170 -6.34 -3.85 33.78
CA GLU A 170 -5.16 -4.33 33.07
C GLU A 170 -4.54 -3.23 32.18
N THR A 171 -3.21 -3.23 32.14
CA THR A 171 -2.39 -2.31 31.33
C THR A 171 -1.44 -3.05 30.40
N ASN A 172 -1.20 -4.35 30.63
CA ASN A 172 -0.32 -5.18 29.84
C ASN A 172 -0.98 -5.57 28.50
N PRO A 173 -0.41 -5.18 27.34
CA PRO A 173 -0.99 -5.48 26.03
C PRO A 173 -1.14 -6.99 25.75
N LYS A 174 -0.27 -7.84 26.32
CA LYS A 174 -0.36 -9.29 26.10
C LYS A 174 -1.58 -9.89 26.79
N THR A 175 -1.92 -9.43 27.98
CA THR A 175 -3.11 -9.90 28.70
C THR A 175 -4.37 -9.35 28.05
N LEU A 176 -4.36 -8.07 27.64
CA LEU A 176 -5.48 -7.45 26.93
C LEU A 176 -5.81 -8.19 25.62
N ALA A 177 -4.78 -8.64 24.88
CA ALA A 177 -4.96 -9.43 23.67
C ALA A 177 -5.66 -10.79 23.89
N VAL A 178 -5.80 -11.25 25.13
CA VAL A 178 -6.57 -12.45 25.51
C VAL A 178 -7.96 -12.06 26.01
N LEU A 179 -8.04 -11.11 26.94
CA LEU A 179 -9.30 -10.73 27.60
C LEU A 179 -10.29 -10.05 26.64
N VAL A 180 -9.80 -9.17 25.76
CA VAL A 180 -10.63 -8.38 24.86
C VAL A 180 -11.38 -9.26 23.84
N PRO A 181 -10.73 -10.23 23.16
CA PRO A 181 -11.45 -11.20 22.33
C PRO A 181 -12.52 -11.99 23.08
N GLU A 182 -12.31 -12.35 24.35
CA GLU A 182 -13.32 -13.06 25.16
C GLU A 182 -14.53 -12.19 25.46
N ALA A 183 -14.32 -10.93 25.85
CA ALA A 183 -15.38 -9.95 26.00
C ALA A 183 -16.15 -9.73 24.69
N ASN A 184 -15.44 -9.62 23.55
CA ASN A 184 -16.06 -9.48 22.24
C ASN A 184 -16.91 -10.68 21.84
N ARG A 185 -16.49 -11.91 22.18
CA ARG A 185 -17.31 -13.11 21.95
C ARG A 185 -18.60 -13.08 22.76
N LEU A 186 -18.54 -12.66 24.03
CA LEU A 186 -19.72 -12.52 24.89
C LEU A 186 -20.66 -11.43 24.36
N MET A 187 -20.12 -10.25 24.05
CA MET A 187 -20.88 -9.15 23.44
C MET A 187 -21.57 -9.60 22.14
N HIS A 188 -20.83 -10.24 21.24
CA HIS A 188 -21.40 -10.76 19.98
C HIS A 188 -22.48 -11.81 20.23
N SER A 189 -22.28 -12.71 21.20
CA SER A 189 -23.27 -13.73 21.54
C SER A 189 -24.58 -13.12 22.07
N ILE A 190 -24.50 -12.02 22.83
CA ILE A 190 -25.65 -11.25 23.31
C ILE A 190 -26.29 -10.47 22.16
N ASP A 191 -25.51 -9.70 21.39
CA ASP A 191 -26.00 -8.91 20.25
C ASP A 191 -26.72 -9.78 19.21
N SER A 192 -26.29 -11.02 19.03
CA SER A 192 -26.89 -11.97 18.07
C SER A 192 -28.31 -12.43 18.45
N VAL A 193 -28.73 -12.26 19.70
CA VAL A 193 -30.07 -12.67 20.19
C VAL A 193 -30.88 -11.49 20.74
N ASP A 194 -30.22 -10.41 21.12
CA ASP A 194 -30.81 -9.16 21.59
C ASP A 194 -30.07 -7.95 20.96
N PRO A 195 -30.26 -7.72 19.65
CA PRO A 195 -29.56 -6.64 18.94
C PRO A 195 -29.83 -5.27 19.58
N GLY A 196 -28.77 -4.52 19.83
CA GLY A 196 -28.88 -3.18 20.45
C GLY A 196 -29.00 -3.21 21.97
N ASN A 197 -28.63 -4.32 22.62
CA ASN A 197 -28.58 -4.43 24.08
C ASN A 197 -27.78 -3.27 24.71
N GLY A 198 -28.41 -2.54 25.63
CA GLY A 198 -27.82 -1.34 26.24
C GLY A 198 -26.55 -1.61 27.05
N THR A 199 -26.48 -2.76 27.73
CA THR A 199 -25.29 -3.17 28.50
C THR A 199 -24.12 -3.43 27.57
N VAL A 200 -24.34 -4.20 26.49
CA VAL A 200 -23.30 -4.45 25.48
C VAL A 200 -22.79 -3.14 24.88
N LYS A 201 -23.68 -2.22 24.52
CA LYS A 201 -23.29 -0.90 23.99
C LYS A 201 -22.41 -0.13 24.98
N LYS A 202 -22.78 -0.12 26.27
CA LYS A 202 -22.03 0.55 27.33
C LYS A 202 -20.65 -0.10 27.53
N THR A 203 -20.61 -1.42 27.75
CA THR A 203 -19.36 -2.16 27.95
C THR A 203 -18.41 -1.99 26.76
N ARG A 204 -18.92 -2.02 25.52
CA ARG A 204 -18.14 -1.76 24.31
C ARG A 204 -17.50 -0.37 24.35
N ALA A 205 -18.27 0.67 24.67
CA ALA A 205 -17.72 2.03 24.79
C ALA A 205 -16.67 2.11 25.91
N THR A 206 -16.97 1.59 27.10
CA THR A 206 -16.08 1.63 28.26
C THR A 206 -14.75 0.90 28.03
N ILE A 207 -14.79 -0.31 27.46
CA ILE A 207 -13.57 -1.05 27.07
C ILE A 207 -12.80 -0.28 25.99
N GLY A 208 -13.52 0.26 24.99
CA GLY A 208 -12.92 1.02 23.90
C GLY A 208 -12.18 2.27 24.38
N ASP A 209 -12.77 3.04 25.31
CA ASP A 209 -12.17 4.24 25.87
C ASP A 209 -10.90 3.91 26.68
N HIS A 210 -10.92 2.83 27.47
CA HIS A 210 -9.75 2.37 28.23
C HIS A 210 -8.60 1.94 27.30
N ILE A 211 -8.89 1.08 26.33
CA ILE A 211 -7.91 0.60 25.34
C ILE A 211 -7.35 1.78 24.53
N GLY A 212 -8.22 2.72 24.12
CA GLY A 212 -7.82 3.92 23.40
C GLY A 212 -6.87 4.79 24.21
N THR A 213 -7.15 4.97 25.51
CA THR A 213 -6.29 5.74 26.42
C THR A 213 -4.90 5.10 26.56
N LEU A 214 -4.83 3.78 26.74
CA LEU A 214 -3.55 3.06 26.81
C LEU A 214 -2.74 3.18 25.52
N ALA A 215 -3.40 3.04 24.37
CA ALA A 215 -2.75 3.20 23.07
C ALA A 215 -2.26 4.62 22.81
N GLN A 216 -2.97 5.64 23.32
CA GLN A 216 -2.57 7.04 23.18
C GLN A 216 -1.21 7.31 23.84
N GLN A 217 -0.96 6.72 25.01
CA GLN A 217 0.33 6.88 25.68
C GLN A 217 1.50 6.37 24.82
N ASP A 218 1.33 5.20 24.21
CA ASP A 218 2.34 4.64 23.30
C ASP A 218 2.49 5.47 22.00
N LEU A 219 1.40 6.07 21.50
CA LEU A 219 1.46 7.01 20.38
C LEU A 219 2.24 8.27 20.71
N GLU A 220 2.02 8.89 21.87
CA GLU A 220 2.77 10.08 22.29
C GLU A 220 4.26 9.77 22.49
N ASN A 221 4.58 8.58 23.04
CA ASN A 221 5.96 8.09 23.11
C ASN A 221 6.55 7.93 21.70
N ALA A 222 5.81 7.34 20.75
CA ALA A 222 6.26 7.19 19.37
C ALA A 222 6.52 8.55 18.68
N LYS A 223 5.64 9.54 18.86
CA LYS A 223 5.81 10.91 18.35
C LYS A 223 7.07 11.56 18.92
N THR A 224 7.30 11.39 20.23
CA THR A 224 8.49 11.90 20.93
C THR A 224 9.78 11.25 20.40
N HIS A 225 9.81 9.92 20.25
CA HIS A 225 10.96 9.22 19.69
C HIS A 225 11.23 9.61 18.24
N LEU A 226 10.17 9.77 17.43
CA LEU A 226 10.28 10.22 16.05
C LEU A 226 10.85 11.65 15.94
N GLY A 227 10.40 12.58 16.78
CA GLY A 227 10.94 13.94 16.85
C GLY A 227 12.44 13.96 17.18
N ASN A 228 12.87 13.03 18.02
CA ASN A 228 14.27 12.84 18.40
C ASN A 228 15.08 11.95 17.42
N LYS A 229 14.52 11.61 16.25
CA LYS A 229 15.12 10.71 15.24
C LYS A 229 15.49 9.31 15.76
N LYS A 230 14.89 8.88 16.87
CA LYS A 230 15.04 7.53 17.44
C LYS A 230 14.03 6.58 16.79
N TYR A 231 14.24 6.26 15.52
CA TYR A 231 13.25 5.56 14.71
C TYR A 231 12.91 4.14 15.21
N ALA A 232 13.89 3.41 15.74
CA ALA A 232 13.67 2.06 16.30
C ALA A 232 12.78 2.10 17.55
N ASP A 233 13.01 3.08 18.43
CA ASP A 233 12.19 3.27 19.64
C ASP A 233 10.76 3.70 19.26
N ALA A 234 10.62 4.57 18.25
CA ALA A 234 9.32 4.97 17.72
C ALA A 234 8.53 3.78 17.15
N GLU A 235 9.19 2.92 16.36
CA GLU A 235 8.61 1.67 15.84
C GLU A 235 8.21 0.73 16.99
N ALA A 236 9.04 0.58 18.03
CA ALA A 236 8.73 -0.26 19.18
C ALA A 236 7.49 0.20 19.95
N SER A 237 7.33 1.51 20.17
CA SER A 237 6.14 2.08 20.80
C SER A 237 4.88 1.89 19.94
N LEU A 238 4.98 2.07 18.62
CA LEU A 238 3.87 1.79 17.70
C LEU A 238 3.43 0.33 17.71
N ILE A 239 4.39 -0.61 17.78
CA ILE A 239 4.07 -2.05 17.90
C ILE A 239 3.34 -2.35 19.20
N LYS A 240 3.65 -1.64 20.30
CA LYS A 240 2.90 -1.77 21.55
C LYS A 240 1.48 -1.23 21.40
N ALA A 241 1.32 -0.03 20.84
CA ALA A 241 0.01 0.55 20.55
C ALA A 241 -0.86 -0.40 19.69
N GLU A 242 -0.31 -0.96 18.60
CA GLU A 242 -0.99 -1.95 17.74
C GLU A 242 -1.45 -3.18 18.52
N LYS A 243 -0.62 -3.68 19.45
CA LYS A 243 -0.97 -4.82 20.29
C LYS A 243 -2.06 -4.49 21.29
N THR A 244 -2.00 -3.31 21.92
CA THR A 244 -3.01 -2.83 22.87
C THR A 244 -4.39 -2.76 22.24
N VAL A 245 -4.48 -2.28 21.00
CA VAL A 245 -5.76 -2.17 20.27
C VAL A 245 -6.14 -3.42 19.48
N SER A 246 -5.35 -4.49 19.59
CA SER A 246 -5.59 -5.72 18.83
C SER A 246 -6.92 -6.34 19.21
N GLY A 247 -7.73 -6.68 18.21
CA GLY A 247 -9.04 -7.30 18.41
C GLY A 247 -10.16 -6.34 18.84
N PHE A 248 -9.88 -5.05 19.04
CA PHE A 248 -10.90 -4.03 19.27
C PHE A 248 -10.98 -3.08 18.09
N ASP A 249 -12.17 -2.62 17.69
CA ASP A 249 -12.28 -1.60 16.64
C ASP A 249 -12.13 -0.20 17.25
N ALA A 250 -10.88 0.22 17.40
CA ALA A 250 -10.52 1.48 18.04
C ALA A 250 -10.28 2.58 17.00
N PRO A 251 -10.84 3.80 17.17
CA PRO A 251 -10.60 4.94 16.26
C PRO A 251 -9.11 5.28 16.07
N VAL A 252 -8.29 4.97 17.06
CA VAL A 252 -6.84 5.24 17.08
C VAL A 252 -6.04 4.38 16.08
N LYS A 253 -6.62 3.33 15.49
CA LYS A 253 -5.93 2.46 14.52
C LYS A 253 -5.42 3.21 13.28
N ASP A 254 -6.21 4.15 12.77
CA ASP A 254 -5.82 4.95 11.61
C ASP A 254 -4.64 5.87 11.94
N GLU A 255 -4.63 6.47 13.15
CA GLU A 255 -3.52 7.29 13.62
C GLU A 255 -2.23 6.46 13.77
N ILE A 256 -2.33 5.24 14.31
CA ILE A 256 -1.19 4.31 14.42
C ILE A 256 -0.62 4.00 13.03
N ALA A 257 -1.47 3.68 12.05
CA ALA A 257 -1.04 3.38 10.69
C ALA A 257 -0.33 4.58 10.04
N GLN A 258 -0.91 5.79 10.15
CA GLN A 258 -0.33 7.02 9.62
C GLN A 258 1.03 7.37 10.26
N LEU A 259 1.14 7.24 11.58
CA LEU A 259 2.40 7.51 12.27
C LEU A 259 3.47 6.47 11.91
N LYS A 260 3.11 5.20 11.77
CA LYS A 260 4.02 4.11 11.34
C LYS A 260 4.52 4.32 9.92
N TYR A 261 3.65 4.73 8.99
CA TYR A 261 4.08 5.16 7.65
C TYR A 261 5.11 6.30 7.75
N THR A 262 4.83 7.32 8.55
CA THR A 262 5.72 8.48 8.73
C THR A 262 7.08 8.08 9.31
N VAL A 263 7.12 7.19 10.31
CA VAL A 263 8.35 6.63 10.88
C VAL A 263 9.19 5.95 9.79
N TYR A 264 8.58 5.07 8.99
CA TYR A 264 9.30 4.35 7.94
C TYR A 264 9.80 5.25 6.81
N MET A 265 9.03 6.27 6.42
CA MET A 265 9.48 7.23 5.42
C MET A 265 10.67 8.05 5.90
N ARG A 266 10.59 8.60 7.12
CA ARG A 266 11.71 9.39 7.68
C ARG A 266 12.94 8.54 7.93
N TRP A 267 12.76 7.30 8.40
CA TRP A 267 13.87 6.38 8.62
C TRP A 267 14.51 5.92 7.31
N GLY A 268 13.71 5.61 6.30
CA GLY A 268 14.18 5.25 4.97
C GLY A 268 14.98 6.39 4.31
N THR A 269 14.50 7.63 4.41
CA THR A 269 15.23 8.81 3.94
C THR A 269 16.55 8.99 4.70
N ALA A 270 16.56 8.85 6.03
CA ALA A 270 17.79 8.93 6.80
C ALA A 270 18.80 7.81 6.45
N HIS A 271 18.32 6.62 6.08
CA HIS A 271 19.19 5.56 5.54
C HIS A 271 19.77 5.93 4.17
N TYR A 272 18.95 6.49 3.29
CA TYR A 272 19.38 6.95 1.97
C TYR A 272 20.46 8.03 2.07
N ASP A 273 20.22 9.05 2.91
CA ASP A 273 21.17 10.16 3.11
C ASP A 273 22.49 9.68 3.72
N ALA A 274 22.46 8.59 4.50
CA ALA A 274 23.63 7.93 5.06
C ALA A 274 24.29 6.92 4.10
N GLY A 275 23.85 6.84 2.83
CA GLY A 275 24.39 5.89 1.84
C GLY A 275 24.04 4.42 2.08
N ARG A 276 23.15 4.12 3.03
CA ARG A 276 22.71 2.76 3.38
C ARG A 276 21.51 2.37 2.53
N PHE A 277 21.72 2.20 1.23
CA PHE A 277 20.65 2.08 0.25
C PHE A 277 19.76 0.85 0.45
N ASP A 278 20.31 -0.32 0.80
CA ASP A 278 19.50 -1.52 1.08
C ASP A 278 18.57 -1.35 2.30
N ALA A 279 19.08 -0.68 3.34
CA ALA A 279 18.27 -0.36 4.51
C ALA A 279 17.17 0.66 4.17
N ALA A 280 17.46 1.64 3.29
CA ALA A 280 16.47 2.57 2.77
C ALA A 280 15.37 1.86 1.97
N VAL A 281 15.74 0.91 1.10
CA VAL A 281 14.78 0.06 0.35
C VAL A 281 13.89 -0.73 1.30
N THR A 282 14.47 -1.30 2.36
CA THR A 282 13.73 -2.07 3.37
C THR A 282 12.66 -1.21 4.04
N ARG A 283 13.01 -0.01 4.51
CA ARG A 283 12.05 0.90 5.15
C ARG A 283 11.00 1.44 4.16
N ALA A 284 11.38 1.72 2.91
CA ALA A 284 10.43 2.12 1.88
C ALA A 284 9.40 1.01 1.57
N ASN A 285 9.80 -0.27 1.58
CA ASN A 285 8.86 -1.39 1.45
C ASN A 285 7.88 -1.46 2.62
N GLN A 286 8.34 -1.24 3.86
CA GLN A 286 7.46 -1.22 5.03
C GLN A 286 6.45 -0.07 4.97
N ALA A 287 6.86 1.11 4.50
CA ALA A 287 5.93 2.22 4.26
C ALA A 287 4.87 1.87 3.19
N LEU A 288 5.30 1.28 2.08
CA LEU A 288 4.40 0.86 0.98
C LEU A 288 3.39 -0.21 1.38
N ALA A 289 3.73 -1.07 2.35
CA ALA A 289 2.81 -2.07 2.88
C ALA A 289 1.68 -1.45 3.72
N ILE A 290 1.87 -0.24 4.24
CA ILE A 290 0.85 0.51 4.97
C ILE A 290 0.04 1.37 4.01
N GLN A 291 0.72 2.19 3.21
CA GLN A 291 0.09 3.08 2.25
C GLN A 291 0.97 3.24 1.00
N ARG A 292 0.38 3.02 -0.17
CA ARG A 292 1.07 3.22 -1.44
C ARG A 292 1.04 4.70 -1.83
N THR A 293 2.17 5.38 -1.67
CA THR A 293 2.34 6.80 -2.05
C THR A 293 3.42 6.95 -3.11
N THR A 294 3.37 8.03 -3.88
CA THR A 294 4.41 8.38 -4.86
C THR A 294 5.77 8.58 -4.18
N GLU A 295 5.78 9.18 -2.98
CA GLU A 295 7.01 9.42 -2.21
C GLU A 295 7.72 8.11 -1.84
N ALA A 296 6.97 7.12 -1.31
CA ALA A 296 7.52 5.83 -0.92
C ALA A 296 8.01 5.01 -2.14
N VAL A 297 7.28 5.07 -3.26
CA VAL A 297 7.70 4.48 -4.53
C VAL A 297 9.01 5.10 -5.03
N ASN A 298 9.10 6.44 -5.01
CA ASN A 298 10.28 7.16 -5.44
C ASN A 298 11.49 6.86 -4.55
N LEU A 299 11.31 6.85 -3.23
CA LEU A 299 12.36 6.51 -2.28
C LEU A 299 12.92 5.10 -2.54
N LYS A 300 12.04 4.12 -2.76
CA LYS A 300 12.44 2.75 -3.11
C LYS A 300 13.20 2.70 -4.44
N ALA A 301 12.69 3.36 -5.47
CA ALA A 301 13.29 3.35 -6.81
C ALA A 301 14.69 3.96 -6.80
N LYS A 302 14.85 5.18 -6.25
CA LYS A 302 16.15 5.86 -6.18
C LYS A 302 17.15 5.08 -5.31
N SER A 303 16.71 4.51 -4.19
CA SER A 303 17.59 3.70 -3.33
C SER A 303 18.06 2.44 -4.02
N ARG A 304 17.17 1.73 -4.75
CA ARG A 304 17.55 0.55 -5.53
C ARG A 304 18.57 0.88 -6.62
N GLN A 305 18.34 1.96 -7.35
CA GLN A 305 19.28 2.40 -8.40
C GLN A 305 20.68 2.61 -7.82
N GLN A 306 20.77 3.28 -6.67
CA GLN A 306 22.05 3.51 -5.99
C GLN A 306 22.67 2.24 -5.41
N ALA A 307 21.86 1.32 -4.88
CA ALA A 307 22.33 0.01 -4.40
C ALA A 307 22.88 -0.87 -5.53
N SER A 308 22.30 -0.77 -6.74
CA SER A 308 22.74 -1.51 -7.93
C SER A 308 23.86 -0.83 -8.72
N ALA A 309 24.28 0.38 -8.32
CA ALA A 309 25.34 1.09 -9.03
C ALA A 309 26.66 0.32 -8.87
N PRO A 310 27.41 0.06 -9.96
CA PRO A 310 28.71 -0.60 -9.86
C PRO A 310 29.64 0.13 -8.89
N ASP A 311 30.28 -0.62 -7.99
CA ASP A 311 31.35 -0.08 -7.15
C ASP A 311 32.63 0.08 -7.97
N TYR A 312 32.75 1.21 -8.67
CA TYR A 312 33.91 1.51 -9.50
C TYR A 312 35.21 1.53 -8.69
N ASP A 313 35.17 2.04 -7.45
CA ASP A 313 36.33 2.07 -6.57
C ASP A 313 36.73 0.67 -6.08
N GLY A 314 35.77 -0.17 -5.73
CA GLY A 314 36.00 -1.58 -5.40
C GLY A 314 36.56 -2.39 -6.59
N ASN A 315 36.18 -2.01 -7.81
CA ASN A 315 36.62 -2.66 -9.06
C ASN A 315 37.91 -2.08 -9.66
N ILE A 316 38.58 -1.13 -8.99
CA ILE A 316 39.74 -0.42 -9.55
C ILE A 316 40.85 -1.38 -10.04
N SER A 317 41.13 -2.45 -9.30
CA SER A 317 42.17 -3.41 -9.67
C SER A 317 41.84 -4.17 -10.96
N ALA A 318 40.57 -4.53 -11.16
CA ALA A 318 40.12 -5.19 -12.38
C ALA A 318 40.16 -4.24 -13.59
N ILE A 319 39.75 -2.98 -13.39
CA ILE A 319 39.79 -1.93 -14.43
C ILE A 319 41.25 -1.68 -14.86
N ILE A 320 42.16 -1.52 -13.90
CA ILE A 320 43.59 -1.34 -14.18
C ILE A 320 44.18 -2.55 -14.93
N SER A 321 43.88 -3.77 -14.49
CA SER A 321 44.36 -4.98 -15.17
C SER A 321 43.84 -5.10 -16.61
N GLY A 322 42.62 -4.66 -16.88
CA GLY A 322 42.06 -4.57 -18.24
C GLY A 322 42.84 -3.57 -19.09
N ILE A 323 43.09 -2.36 -18.56
CA ILE A 323 43.90 -1.33 -19.24
C ILE A 323 45.30 -1.86 -19.57
N ASP A 324 45.97 -2.49 -18.60
CA ASP A 324 47.31 -3.07 -18.80
C ASP A 324 47.32 -4.14 -19.90
N THR A 325 46.26 -4.93 -19.99
CA THR A 325 46.08 -5.94 -21.06
C THR A 325 45.91 -5.28 -22.42
N SER A 326 45.13 -4.21 -22.52
CA SER A 326 44.95 -3.45 -23.77
C SER A 326 46.25 -2.78 -24.20
N ILE A 327 47.02 -2.22 -23.27
CA ILE A 327 48.36 -1.67 -23.55
C ILE A 327 49.29 -2.76 -24.11
N ALA A 328 49.36 -3.91 -23.45
CA ALA A 328 50.24 -5.02 -23.86
C ALA A 328 49.89 -5.58 -25.26
N LYS A 329 48.62 -5.50 -25.67
CA LYS A 329 48.15 -5.93 -27.00
C LYS A 329 48.31 -4.85 -28.09
N GLY A 330 48.71 -3.62 -27.72
CA GLY A 330 48.77 -2.48 -28.65
C GLY A 330 47.42 -1.81 -28.90
N ASN A 331 46.37 -2.16 -28.14
CA ASN A 331 45.04 -1.54 -28.22
C ASN A 331 45.02 -0.23 -27.41
N LEU A 332 45.83 0.76 -27.81
CA LEU A 332 46.07 1.97 -27.02
C LEU A 332 44.84 2.89 -26.92
N LEU A 333 44.02 2.94 -27.98
CA LEU A 333 42.80 3.75 -27.99
C LEU A 333 41.75 3.19 -27.02
N GLU A 334 41.55 1.87 -27.02
CA GLU A 334 40.66 1.18 -26.07
C GLU A 334 41.10 1.43 -24.62
N ALA A 335 42.40 1.37 -24.35
CA ALA A 335 42.97 1.68 -23.04
C ALA A 335 42.71 3.14 -22.64
N TRP A 336 42.85 4.08 -23.57
CA TRP A 336 42.62 5.52 -23.35
C TRP A 336 41.16 5.83 -23.04
N ASP A 337 40.24 5.27 -23.83
CA ASP A 337 38.80 5.44 -23.64
C ASP A 337 38.32 4.81 -22.34
N THR A 338 38.88 3.66 -21.96
CA THR A 338 38.61 3.02 -20.67
C THR A 338 39.04 3.93 -19.52
N CYS A 339 40.18 4.62 -19.62
CA CYS A 339 40.59 5.62 -18.62
C CYS A 339 39.59 6.79 -18.57
N ASN A 340 39.24 7.37 -19.72
CA ASN A 340 38.30 8.49 -19.82
C ASN A 340 36.92 8.19 -19.24
N ALA A 341 36.40 6.99 -19.51
CA ALA A 341 35.08 6.57 -19.05
C ALA A 341 35.03 6.34 -17.53
N ASN A 342 36.13 5.88 -16.92
CA ASN A 342 36.14 5.45 -15.52
C ASN A 342 36.63 6.52 -14.54
N ILE A 343 37.56 7.41 -14.92
CA ILE A 343 38.04 8.51 -14.05
C ILE A 343 36.89 9.32 -13.39
N PRO A 344 35.88 9.83 -14.13
CA PRO A 344 34.83 10.64 -13.51
C PRO A 344 33.85 9.82 -12.65
N ARG A 345 33.90 8.49 -12.72
CA ARG A 345 33.04 7.57 -11.95
C ARG A 345 33.68 7.12 -10.64
N MET A 346 34.98 7.35 -10.48
CA MET A 346 35.71 7.05 -9.23
C MET A 346 35.39 8.10 -8.17
N LYS A 347 35.05 7.64 -6.95
CA LYS A 347 34.81 8.50 -5.80
C LYS A 347 36.11 8.83 -5.07
N GLN A 348 37.07 7.90 -5.02
CA GLN A 348 38.35 8.11 -4.34
C GLN A 348 39.35 8.81 -5.24
N LYS A 349 39.91 9.93 -4.77
CA LYS A 349 40.94 10.70 -5.49
C LYS A 349 42.16 9.85 -5.83
N THR A 350 42.55 8.96 -4.92
CA THR A 350 43.68 8.02 -5.13
C THR A 350 43.44 7.06 -6.28
N ASN A 351 42.19 6.62 -6.52
CA ASN A 351 41.84 5.75 -7.65
C ASN A 351 41.75 6.55 -8.96
N GLN A 352 41.28 7.79 -8.92
CA GLN A 352 41.37 8.71 -10.06
C GLN A 352 42.83 8.89 -10.49
N ASP A 353 43.74 9.07 -9.53
CA ASP A 353 45.17 9.26 -9.81
C ASP A 353 45.84 8.01 -10.38
N LYS A 354 45.46 6.80 -9.93
CA LYS A 354 45.93 5.54 -10.54
C LYS A 354 45.53 5.43 -12.01
N LEU A 355 44.28 5.77 -12.36
CA LEU A 355 43.84 5.77 -13.76
C LEU A 355 44.49 6.88 -14.58
N ALA A 356 44.70 8.05 -13.98
CA ALA A 356 45.42 9.15 -14.63
C ALA A 356 46.89 8.77 -14.92
N ALA A 357 47.55 8.03 -14.03
CA ALA A 357 48.90 7.52 -14.29
C ALA A 357 48.95 6.55 -15.49
N LYS A 358 47.91 5.73 -15.69
CA LYS A 358 47.80 4.86 -16.86
C LYS A 358 47.72 5.62 -18.18
N LYS A 359 47.12 6.82 -18.19
CA LYS A 359 47.19 7.69 -19.37
C LYS A 359 48.62 8.05 -19.73
N THR A 360 49.48 8.33 -18.76
CA THR A 360 50.90 8.60 -19.02
C THR A 360 51.60 7.38 -19.62
N GLU A 361 51.31 6.18 -19.15
CA GLU A 361 51.84 4.93 -19.72
C GLU A 361 51.36 4.71 -21.18
N ILE A 362 50.09 4.97 -21.47
CA ILE A 362 49.53 4.91 -22.83
C ILE A 362 50.25 5.90 -23.76
N LEU A 363 50.47 7.15 -23.31
CA LEU A 363 51.18 8.15 -24.11
C LEU A 363 52.63 7.74 -24.39
N ALA A 364 53.31 7.08 -23.44
CA ALA A 364 54.64 6.53 -23.66
C ALA A 364 54.64 5.39 -24.70
N ALA A 365 53.58 4.58 -24.71
CA ALA A 365 53.40 3.48 -25.67
C ALA A 365 53.06 3.95 -27.10
N LEU A 366 52.72 5.23 -27.32
CA LEU A 366 52.52 5.77 -28.67
C LEU A 366 53.82 5.84 -29.49
N LYS A 367 54.98 5.91 -28.84
CA LYS A 367 56.27 6.06 -29.52
C LYS A 367 56.55 4.94 -30.55
N PRO A 368 56.48 3.64 -30.19
CA PRO A 368 56.66 2.58 -31.18
C PRO A 368 55.58 2.57 -32.28
N VAL A 369 54.34 2.97 -31.98
CA VAL A 369 53.25 3.10 -32.97
C VAL A 369 53.58 4.21 -33.98
N TYR A 370 54.12 5.33 -33.49
CA TYR A 370 54.53 6.45 -34.32
C TYR A 370 55.71 6.05 -35.23
N THR A 371 56.73 5.39 -34.69
CA THR A 371 57.85 4.87 -35.49
C THR A 371 57.36 3.90 -36.57
N ALA A 372 56.48 2.95 -36.23
CA ALA A 372 55.91 2.02 -37.20
C ALA A 372 55.09 2.73 -38.30
N GLY A 373 54.36 3.80 -37.96
CA GLY A 373 53.65 4.62 -38.94
C GLY A 373 54.60 5.36 -39.90
N ILE A 374 55.75 5.84 -39.40
CA ILE A 374 56.79 6.47 -40.22
C ILE A 374 57.43 5.45 -41.16
N ASP A 375 57.76 4.27 -40.65
CA ASP A 375 58.35 3.19 -41.44
C ASP A 375 57.39 2.76 -42.57
N ALA A 376 56.12 2.49 -42.22
CA ALA A 376 55.07 2.17 -43.20
C ALA A 376 54.90 3.29 -44.25
N TYR A 377 54.94 4.55 -43.84
CA TYR A 377 54.86 5.69 -44.76
C TYR A 377 56.04 5.72 -45.75
N ASN A 378 57.26 5.45 -45.27
CA ASN A 378 58.46 5.43 -46.10
C ASN A 378 58.53 4.21 -47.02
N GLU A 379 57.93 3.09 -46.63
CA GLU A 379 57.76 1.87 -47.42
C GLU A 379 56.58 1.96 -48.41
N GLU A 380 55.90 3.10 -48.46
CA GLU A 380 54.72 3.36 -49.28
C GLU A 380 53.48 2.51 -48.92
N ASP A 381 53.47 1.85 -47.76
CA ASP A 381 52.27 1.23 -47.16
C ASP A 381 51.42 2.31 -46.47
N TYR A 382 50.75 3.10 -47.30
CA TYR A 382 49.97 4.25 -46.82
C TYR A 382 48.71 3.84 -46.05
N GLU A 383 48.18 2.62 -46.24
CA GLU A 383 47.04 2.11 -45.48
C GLU A 383 47.45 1.83 -44.03
N LEU A 384 48.57 1.13 -43.83
CA LEU A 384 49.12 0.89 -42.50
C LEU A 384 49.56 2.19 -41.83
N ALA A 385 50.19 3.10 -42.58
CA ALA A 385 50.56 4.42 -42.06
C ALA A 385 49.32 5.21 -41.59
N GLN A 386 48.25 5.22 -42.39
CA GLN A 386 46.98 5.86 -42.02
C GLN A 386 46.40 5.27 -40.74
N ASP A 387 46.35 3.94 -40.62
CA ASP A 387 45.87 3.24 -39.41
C ASP A 387 46.65 3.68 -38.17
N LYS A 388 47.99 3.63 -38.23
CA LYS A 388 48.86 3.97 -37.09
C LYS A 388 48.73 5.44 -36.69
N PHE A 389 48.74 6.37 -37.64
CA PHE A 389 48.63 7.80 -37.33
C PHE A 389 47.22 8.18 -36.87
N SER A 390 46.16 7.54 -37.40
CA SER A 390 44.79 7.76 -36.93
C SER A 390 44.65 7.40 -35.46
N GLN A 391 45.18 6.23 -35.05
CA GLN A 391 45.17 5.80 -33.66
C GLN A 391 45.87 6.82 -32.73
N ILE A 392 47.01 7.37 -33.16
CA ILE A 392 47.76 8.36 -32.37
C ILE A 392 46.98 9.67 -32.26
N VAL A 393 46.43 10.16 -33.37
CA VAL A 393 45.71 11.44 -33.41
C VAL A 393 44.45 11.41 -32.54
N GLU A 394 43.72 10.30 -32.53
CA GLU A 394 42.54 10.14 -31.67
C GLU A 394 42.87 10.17 -30.17
N ILE A 395 44.06 9.69 -29.79
CA ILE A 395 44.54 9.74 -28.41
C ILE A 395 45.13 11.11 -28.06
N GLN A 396 46.01 11.62 -28.92
CA GLN A 396 46.68 12.90 -28.78
C GLN A 396 47.04 13.49 -30.15
N ALA A 397 46.17 14.37 -30.68
CA ALA A 397 46.37 15.04 -31.96
C ALA A 397 47.69 15.83 -32.08
N THR A 398 48.26 16.29 -30.96
CA THR A 398 49.52 17.03 -30.91
C THR A 398 50.75 16.15 -30.71
N TYR A 399 50.63 14.82 -30.79
CA TYR A 399 51.74 13.91 -30.64
C TYR A 399 52.69 14.00 -31.84
N GLU A 400 53.85 14.62 -31.61
CA GLU A 400 54.88 14.87 -32.63
C GLU A 400 54.28 15.49 -33.91
N GLN A 401 54.47 14.84 -35.08
CA GLN A 401 53.91 15.26 -36.37
C GLN A 401 52.81 14.31 -36.87
N ALA A 402 52.21 13.50 -35.99
CA ALA A 402 51.27 12.43 -36.38
C ALA A 402 50.10 12.94 -37.25
N GLN A 403 49.50 14.08 -36.90
CA GLN A 403 48.44 14.69 -37.73
C GLN A 403 48.92 15.04 -39.14
N ALA A 404 50.10 15.64 -39.26
CA ALA A 404 50.64 16.01 -40.57
C ALA A 404 50.96 14.78 -41.42
N TYR A 405 51.45 13.70 -40.80
CA TYR A 405 51.67 12.43 -41.51
C TYR A 405 50.37 11.73 -41.88
N LEU A 406 49.34 11.78 -41.03
CA LEU A 406 48.00 11.29 -41.35
C LEU A 406 47.43 12.01 -42.58
N ASP A 407 47.51 13.34 -42.61
CA ASP A 407 47.05 14.15 -43.75
C ASP A 407 47.78 13.81 -45.05
N ARG A 408 49.11 13.57 -44.95
CA ARG A 408 49.93 13.14 -46.09
C ARG A 408 49.58 11.73 -46.57
N ALA A 409 49.40 10.77 -45.66
CA ALA A 409 49.01 9.40 -45.99
C ALA A 409 47.64 9.37 -46.66
N ASN A 410 46.66 10.10 -46.12
CA ASN A 410 45.34 10.30 -46.73
C ASN A 410 45.42 10.88 -48.15
N SER A 411 46.27 11.88 -48.35
CA SER A 411 46.47 12.50 -49.68
C SER A 411 47.06 11.51 -50.69
N LYS A 412 48.00 10.67 -50.26
CA LYS A 412 48.59 9.60 -51.10
C LYS A 412 47.56 8.54 -51.47
N LEU A 413 46.79 8.04 -50.50
CA LEU A 413 45.71 7.07 -50.73
C LEU A 413 44.65 7.58 -51.70
N ARG A 414 44.25 8.87 -51.60
CA ARG A 414 43.33 9.50 -52.56
C ARG A 414 43.91 9.54 -53.97
N ALA A 415 45.18 9.93 -54.12
CA ALA A 415 45.84 9.96 -55.42
C ALA A 415 45.95 8.57 -56.05
N LEU A 416 46.17 7.52 -55.24
CA LEU A 416 46.27 6.13 -55.68
C LEU A 416 44.91 5.51 -56.05
N SER A 417 43.83 5.93 -55.40
CA SER A 417 42.47 5.41 -55.63
C SER A 417 41.74 6.07 -56.81
N GLY A 418 42.33 7.07 -57.47
CA GLY A 418 41.78 7.71 -58.67
C GLY A 418 40.51 8.54 -58.44
N SER A 419 40.13 8.81 -57.19
CA SER A 419 39.05 9.72 -56.84
C SER A 419 39.60 11.12 -56.57
N ASN A 420 39.49 11.99 -57.58
CA ASN A 420 39.54 13.44 -57.41
C ASN A 420 38.21 13.96 -56.87
#